data_AF-N6VSE3-F1
#
_entry.id   AF-N6VSE3-F1
#
_cell.length_a   1.000
_cell.length_b   1.000
_cell.length_c   1.000
_cell.angle_alpha   90.00
_cell.angle_beta   90.00
_cell.angle_gamma   90.00
#
_symmetry.space_group_name_H-M   'P 1'
#
loop_
_entity.id
_entity.type
_entity.pdbx_description
1 polymer ?
#
loop_
_entity_poly.entity_id
_entity_poly.type
_entity_poly.pdbx_seq_one_letter_code
_entity_poly.pdbx_strand_id
1 'polypeptide(L)'
;MTQPFLAAFSGTAVEFFETIVIAYAVLRAGHAREALGAVVLGHAVMFMLATAFFPLYRVLPMDGLTLLAALLLTAMGLHWTQKSLRRMARQERPRWATDPMGKVNVAEATTYGFSFLVFAVMLKSSLIEAAEILVVVVPVGAASQAWSQVILGVSTGIAVVSLAALVLHGQLRKIPEVKLKLAAGLLLGALGVSWLVELV
;
A
#
# COMPACT_ATOMS: atom_id res chain seq x y z
N MET A 1 6.12 20.74 -9.38
CA MET A 1 7.08 20.24 -8.36
C MET A 1 6.43 19.44 -7.22
N THR A 2 5.13 19.13 -7.21
CA THR A 2 4.49 18.34 -6.12
C THR A 2 3.97 16.97 -6.58
N GLN A 3 3.94 16.70 -7.88
CA GLN A 3 3.43 15.44 -8.43
C GLN A 3 4.15 14.18 -7.89
N PRO A 4 5.50 14.14 -7.75
CA PRO A 4 6.18 12.95 -7.21
C PRO A 4 5.82 12.68 -5.75
N PHE A 5 5.72 13.75 -4.95
CA PHE A 5 5.27 13.66 -3.57
C PHE A 5 3.84 13.11 -3.49
N LEU A 6 2.90 13.67 -4.26
CA LEU A 6 1.49 13.26 -4.21
C LEU A 6 1.29 11.82 -4.68
N ALA A 7 2.02 11.39 -5.72
CA ALA A 7 2.02 10.01 -6.19
C ALA A 7 2.50 9.05 -5.09
N ALA A 8 3.67 9.36 -4.51
CA ALA A 8 4.29 8.54 -3.48
C ALA A 8 3.46 8.50 -2.19
N PHE A 9 2.95 9.65 -1.75
CA PHE A 9 2.06 9.76 -0.59
C PHE A 9 0.77 8.97 -0.80
N SER A 10 0.08 9.15 -1.93
CA SER A 10 -1.23 8.52 -2.16
C SER A 10 -1.10 7.01 -2.31
N GLY A 11 -0.10 6.53 -3.08
CA GLY A 11 0.19 5.11 -3.21
C GLY A 11 0.56 4.47 -1.88
N THR A 12 1.47 5.10 -1.14
CA THR A 12 1.88 4.61 0.19
C THR A 12 0.72 4.60 1.18
N ALA A 13 -0.09 5.67 1.22
CA ALA A 13 -1.17 5.79 2.18
C ALA A 13 -2.22 4.69 2.02
N VAL A 14 -2.57 4.30 0.79
CA VAL A 14 -3.58 3.26 0.56
C VAL A 14 -3.05 1.88 0.92
N GLU A 15 -1.87 1.50 0.43
CA GLU A 15 -1.34 0.15 0.62
C GLU A 15 -0.87 -0.06 2.07
N PHE A 16 -0.33 0.98 2.69
CA PHE A 16 -0.02 0.93 4.13
C PHE A 16 -1.30 0.92 5.00
N PHE A 17 -2.38 1.55 4.55
CA PHE A 17 -3.68 1.43 5.22
C PHE A 17 -4.22 0.00 5.16
N GLU A 18 -4.14 -0.68 4.00
CA GLU A 18 -4.50 -2.09 3.89
C GLU A 18 -3.66 -2.97 4.82
N THR A 19 -2.35 -2.74 4.88
CA THR A 19 -1.46 -3.41 5.85
C THR A 19 -1.96 -3.23 7.28
N ILE A 20 -2.23 -1.99 7.71
CA ILE A 20 -2.67 -1.68 9.07
C ILE A 20 -4.01 -2.31 9.38
N VAL A 21 -4.94 -2.31 8.43
CA VAL A 21 -6.27 -2.90 8.60
C VAL A 21 -6.19 -4.40 8.83
N ILE A 22 -5.35 -5.11 8.07
CA ILE A 22 -5.15 -6.55 8.25
C ILE A 22 -4.43 -6.82 9.58
N ALA A 23 -3.41 -6.01 9.91
CA ALA A 23 -2.72 -6.10 11.19
C ALA A 23 -3.67 -5.88 12.37
N TYR A 24 -4.57 -4.91 12.26
CA TYR A 24 -5.58 -4.61 13.28
C TYR A 24 -6.56 -5.77 13.47
N ALA A 25 -6.98 -6.42 12.38
CA ALA A 25 -7.81 -7.63 12.44
C ALA A 25 -7.13 -8.74 13.25
N VAL A 26 -5.86 -9.03 12.91
CA VAL A 26 -5.05 -10.04 13.60
C VAL A 26 -4.81 -9.67 15.07
N LEU A 27 -4.56 -8.40 15.35
CA LEU A 27 -4.41 -7.87 16.71
C LEU A 27 -5.68 -8.06 17.53
N ARG A 28 -6.86 -7.78 16.95
CA ARG A 28 -8.17 -7.96 17.61
C ARG A 28 -8.51 -9.42 17.88
N ALA A 29 -7.91 -10.35 17.15
CA ALA A 29 -8.01 -11.80 17.42
C ALA A 29 -7.00 -12.30 18.46
N GLY A 30 -6.26 -11.40 19.13
CA GLY A 30 -5.33 -11.75 20.21
C GLY A 30 -3.88 -11.98 19.78
N HIS A 31 -3.57 -11.84 18.49
CA HIS A 31 -2.25 -12.12 17.93
C HIS A 31 -1.42 -10.84 17.67
N ALA A 32 -1.33 -9.97 18.68
CA ALA A 32 -0.69 -8.67 18.55
C ALA A 32 0.81 -8.75 18.20
N ARG A 33 1.53 -9.74 18.74
CA ARG A 33 2.97 -9.92 18.53
C ARG A 33 3.26 -10.36 17.09
N GLU A 34 2.44 -11.28 16.59
CA GLU A 34 2.47 -11.77 15.22
C GLU A 34 2.15 -10.66 14.24
N ALA A 35 1.09 -9.88 14.51
CA ALA A 35 0.68 -8.75 13.69
C ALA A 35 1.80 -7.71 13.56
N LEU A 36 2.29 -7.19 14.69
CA LEU A 36 3.33 -6.15 14.69
C LEU A 36 4.65 -6.67 14.12
N GLY A 37 5.07 -7.87 14.52
CA GLY A 37 6.30 -8.47 14.02
C GLY A 37 6.27 -8.70 12.51
N ALA A 38 5.14 -9.16 11.97
CA ALA A 38 4.98 -9.40 10.54
C ALA A 38 4.97 -8.11 9.71
N VAL A 39 4.32 -7.04 10.20
CA VAL A 39 4.33 -5.73 9.53
C VAL A 39 5.75 -5.16 9.48
N VAL A 40 6.44 -5.12 10.63
CA VAL A 40 7.80 -4.59 10.73
C VAL A 40 8.75 -5.39 9.85
N LEU A 41 8.73 -6.72 9.94
CA LEU A 41 9.61 -7.57 9.14
C LEU A 41 9.30 -7.45 7.65
N GLY A 42 8.03 -7.50 7.25
CA GLY A 42 7.63 -7.41 5.84
C GLY A 42 8.09 -6.10 5.19
N HIS A 43 7.86 -4.97 5.86
CA HIS A 43 8.29 -3.65 5.38
C HIS A 43 9.81 -3.51 5.39
N ALA A 44 10.48 -4.01 6.43
CA ALA A 44 11.94 -3.98 6.50
C ALA A 44 12.58 -4.80 5.37
N VAL A 45 12.07 -6.00 5.09
CA VAL A 45 12.56 -6.85 3.99
C VAL A 45 12.36 -6.13 2.65
N MET A 46 11.17 -5.58 2.38
CA MET A 46 10.94 -4.83 1.13
C MET A 46 11.82 -3.59 1.00
N PHE A 47 12.01 -2.84 2.10
CA PHE A 47 12.91 -1.70 2.12
C PHE A 47 14.37 -2.08 1.84
N MET A 48 14.85 -3.18 2.43
CA MET A 48 16.20 -3.70 2.16
C MET A 48 16.35 -4.12 0.70
N LEU A 49 15.36 -4.83 0.14
CA LEU A 49 15.38 -5.20 -1.29
C LEU A 49 15.37 -3.96 -2.19
N ALA A 50 14.49 -2.99 -1.94
CA ALA A 50 14.44 -1.75 -2.71
C ALA A 50 15.78 -1.02 -2.69
N THR A 51 16.45 -0.97 -1.55
CA THR A 51 17.78 -0.34 -1.39
C THR A 51 18.85 -1.13 -2.14
N ALA A 52 18.83 -2.45 -2.05
CA ALA A 52 19.78 -3.33 -2.75
C ALA A 52 19.68 -3.20 -4.28
N PHE A 53 18.46 -3.07 -4.82
CA PHE A 53 18.22 -2.89 -6.25
C PHE A 53 18.24 -1.43 -6.72
N PHE A 54 18.34 -0.46 -5.81
CA PHE A 54 18.35 0.96 -6.14
C PHE A 54 19.39 1.36 -7.21
N PRO A 55 20.64 0.84 -7.23
CA PRO A 55 21.60 1.23 -8.27
C PRO A 55 21.14 0.93 -9.70
N LEU A 56 20.17 0.01 -9.88
CA LEU A 56 19.71 -0.45 -11.19
C LEU A 56 18.99 0.63 -12.01
N TYR A 57 18.39 1.66 -11.39
CA TYR A 57 17.74 2.73 -12.20
C TYR A 57 18.76 3.57 -12.96
N ARG A 58 20.03 3.61 -12.53
CA ARG A 58 21.07 4.45 -13.16
C ARG A 58 21.53 3.92 -14.52
N VAL A 59 21.28 2.64 -14.81
CA VAL A 59 21.67 2.01 -16.07
C VAL A 59 20.53 1.92 -17.07
N LEU A 60 19.32 2.30 -16.67
CA LEU A 60 18.12 2.24 -17.51
C LEU A 60 17.88 3.59 -18.20
N PRO A 61 17.49 3.61 -19.49
CA PRO A 61 17.19 4.83 -20.20
C PRO A 61 16.01 5.57 -19.55
N MET A 62 16.17 6.87 -19.37
CA MET A 62 15.20 7.71 -18.64
C MET A 62 13.81 7.71 -19.28
N ASP A 63 13.72 7.82 -20.61
CA ASP A 63 12.43 7.79 -21.31
C ASP A 63 11.71 6.45 -21.13
N GLY A 64 12.47 5.36 -21.10
CA GLY A 64 11.94 4.02 -20.82
C GLY A 64 11.43 3.87 -19.39
N LEU A 65 12.13 4.45 -18.41
CA LEU A 65 11.71 4.49 -17.01
C LEU A 65 10.45 5.34 -16.82
N THR A 66 10.38 6.50 -17.47
CA THR A 66 9.20 7.39 -17.42
C THR A 66 8.01 6.73 -18.08
N LEU A 67 8.18 6.09 -19.24
CA LEU A 67 7.11 5.33 -19.90
C LEU A 67 6.62 4.18 -19.03
N LEU A 68 7.54 3.39 -18.47
CA LEU A 68 7.20 2.30 -17.54
C LEU A 68 6.44 2.81 -16.33
N ALA A 69 6.90 3.91 -15.71
CA ALA A 69 6.23 4.52 -14.58
C ALA A 69 4.82 4.99 -14.95
N ALA A 70 4.68 5.70 -16.06
CA ALA A 70 3.40 6.21 -16.53
C ALA A 70 2.40 5.07 -16.83
N LEU A 71 2.87 3.98 -17.45
CA LEU A 71 2.07 2.78 -17.69
C LEU A 71 1.66 2.07 -16.40
N LEU A 72 2.59 1.89 -15.44
CA LEU A 72 2.30 1.25 -14.16
C LEU A 72 1.31 2.07 -13.32
N LEU A 73 1.49 3.39 -13.23
CA LEU A 73 0.58 4.30 -12.54
C LEU A 73 -0.82 4.27 -13.17
N THR A 74 -0.89 4.29 -14.50
CA THR A 74 -2.16 4.23 -15.25
C THR A 74 -2.86 2.89 -15.04
N ALA A 75 -2.12 1.77 -15.17
CA ALA A 75 -2.66 0.43 -15.00
C ALA A 75 -3.14 0.18 -13.56
N MET A 76 -2.34 0.58 -12.56
CA MET A 76 -2.70 0.46 -11.15
C MET A 76 -3.91 1.35 -10.81
N GLY A 77 -3.89 2.60 -11.29
CA GLY A 77 -5.00 3.53 -11.13
C GLY A 77 -6.30 2.99 -11.71
N LEU A 78 -6.25 2.42 -12.92
CA LEU A 78 -7.40 1.78 -13.55
C LEU A 78 -7.84 0.53 -12.78
N HIS A 79 -6.91 -0.33 -12.39
CA HIS A 79 -7.19 -1.55 -11.63
C HIS A 79 -7.95 -1.22 -10.33
N TRP A 80 -7.45 -0.25 -9.55
CA TRP A 80 -8.07 0.18 -8.29
C TRP A 80 -9.41 0.88 -8.52
N THR A 81 -9.51 1.73 -9.54
CA THR A 81 -10.76 2.42 -9.88
C THR A 81 -11.85 1.40 -10.26
N GLN A 82 -11.55 0.48 -11.17
CA GLN A 82 -12.50 -0.56 -11.59
C GLN A 82 -12.89 -1.48 -10.43
N LYS A 83 -11.91 -1.92 -9.62
CA LYS A 83 -12.16 -2.76 -8.44
C LYS A 83 -13.07 -2.04 -7.44
N SER A 84 -12.83 -0.75 -7.20
CA SER A 84 -13.61 0.05 -6.25
C SER A 84 -15.02 0.33 -6.76
N LEU A 85 -15.18 0.68 -8.04
CA LEU A 85 -16.49 0.85 -8.68
C LEU A 85 -17.33 -0.44 -8.62
N ARG A 86 -16.72 -1.59 -8.96
CA ARG A 86 -17.41 -2.91 -8.87
C ARG A 86 -17.88 -3.21 -7.44
N ARG A 87 -17.07 -2.92 -6.42
CA ARG A 87 -17.44 -3.12 -5.01
C ARG A 87 -18.56 -2.19 -4.57
N MET A 88 -18.52 -0.91 -4.96
CA MET A 88 -19.59 0.03 -4.65
C MET A 88 -20.91 -0.35 -5.32
N ALA A 89 -20.88 -0.76 -6.58
CA ALA A 89 -22.06 -1.20 -7.32
C ALA A 89 -22.74 -2.42 -6.67
N ARG A 90 -21.95 -3.32 -6.09
CA ARG A 90 -22.43 -4.51 -5.36
C ARG A 90 -22.75 -4.23 -3.88
N GLN A 91 -22.59 -2.99 -3.41
CA GLN A 91 -22.70 -2.62 -2.00
C GLN A 91 -21.85 -3.51 -1.07
N GLU A 92 -20.74 -4.04 -1.59
CA GLU A 92 -19.84 -4.92 -0.83
C GLU A 92 -19.12 -4.08 0.23
N ARG A 93 -19.32 -4.44 1.50
CA ARG A 93 -18.52 -3.89 2.60
C ARG A 93 -17.07 -4.36 2.49
N PRO A 94 -16.09 -3.57 2.98
CA PRO A 94 -14.71 -4.01 3.04
C PRO A 94 -14.62 -5.37 3.72
N ARG A 95 -13.91 -6.32 3.10
CA ARG A 95 -13.93 -7.73 3.53
C ARG A 95 -13.53 -7.89 5.00
N TRP A 96 -12.59 -7.08 5.48
CA TRP A 96 -12.14 -7.04 6.86
C TRP A 96 -13.16 -6.42 7.85
N ALA A 97 -14.09 -5.59 7.38
CA ALA A 97 -15.12 -4.99 8.23
C ALA A 97 -16.23 -6.01 8.54
N THR A 98 -16.50 -6.93 7.60
CA THR A 98 -17.42 -8.06 7.76
C THR A 98 -16.76 -9.31 8.34
N ASP A 99 -15.53 -9.61 7.90
CA ASP A 99 -14.75 -10.75 8.35
C ASP A 99 -13.26 -10.37 8.39
N PRO A 100 -12.81 -9.73 9.50
CA PRO A 100 -11.42 -9.35 9.70
C PRO A 100 -10.47 -10.56 9.56
N MET A 101 -10.95 -11.73 9.97
CA MET A 101 -10.18 -12.97 10.06
C MET A 101 -10.18 -13.77 8.76
N GLY A 102 -11.15 -13.56 7.87
CA GLY A 102 -11.27 -14.27 6.59
C GLY A 102 -10.16 -13.95 5.58
N LYS A 103 -9.45 -12.83 5.72
CA LYS A 103 -8.19 -12.60 4.96
C LYS A 103 -7.04 -13.50 5.48
N VAL A 104 -7.12 -13.96 6.74
CA VAL A 104 -6.01 -14.60 7.47
C VAL A 104 -6.33 -16.07 7.85
N ASN A 105 -7.57 -16.55 7.68
CA ASN A 105 -8.04 -17.90 8.03
C ASN A 105 -7.64 -18.36 9.44
N VAL A 106 -7.70 -17.46 10.42
CA VAL A 106 -7.34 -17.80 11.81
C VAL A 106 -8.63 -17.95 12.60
N ALA A 107 -8.87 -19.14 13.15
CA ALA A 107 -9.94 -19.38 14.11
C ALA A 107 -9.73 -18.48 15.35
N GLU A 108 -10.81 -18.05 16.01
CA GLU A 108 -10.72 -17.38 17.32
C GLU A 108 -9.88 -18.26 18.27
N ALA A 109 -8.68 -17.80 18.63
CA ALA A 109 -7.70 -18.65 19.28
C ALA A 109 -7.96 -18.73 20.80
N THR A 110 -8.12 -19.96 21.29
CA THR A 110 -8.05 -20.36 22.70
C THR A 110 -6.62 -20.71 23.15
N THR A 111 -5.59 -20.35 22.37
CA THR A 111 -4.21 -20.82 22.58
C THR A 111 -3.32 -19.72 23.14
N TYR A 112 -2.75 -19.96 24.33
CA TYR A 112 -1.70 -19.13 24.92
C TYR A 112 -0.35 -19.40 24.20
N GLY A 113 0.09 -18.51 23.29
CA GLY A 113 1.41 -18.61 22.65
C GLY A 113 1.53 -17.90 21.31
N PHE A 114 2.76 -17.74 20.81
CA PHE A 114 3.02 -17.18 19.48
C PHE A 114 2.63 -18.19 18.39
N SER A 115 1.78 -17.78 17.46
CA SER A 115 1.35 -18.60 16.33
C SER A 115 2.17 -18.31 15.07
N PHE A 116 3.05 -19.24 14.71
CA PHE A 116 3.86 -19.11 13.49
C PHE A 116 3.02 -19.04 12.22
N LEU A 117 1.88 -19.76 12.16
CA LEU A 117 0.98 -19.71 11.03
C LEU A 117 0.38 -18.31 10.85
N VAL A 118 -0.13 -17.72 11.93
CA VAL A 118 -0.71 -16.36 11.91
C VAL A 118 0.33 -15.34 11.48
N PHE A 119 1.53 -15.45 12.04
CA PHE A 119 2.67 -14.62 11.66
C PHE A 119 3.01 -14.77 10.17
N ALA A 120 3.13 -16.00 9.64
CA ALA A 120 3.49 -16.23 8.25
C ALA A 120 2.43 -15.70 7.27
N VAL A 121 1.14 -15.87 7.58
CA VAL A 121 0.06 -15.33 6.75
C VAL A 121 0.06 -13.80 6.77
N MET A 122 0.22 -13.19 7.96
CA MET A 122 0.34 -11.74 8.07
C MET A 122 1.59 -11.20 7.39
N LEU A 123 2.72 -11.90 7.49
CA LEU A 123 3.99 -11.52 6.86
C LEU A 123 3.86 -11.51 5.35
N LYS A 124 3.27 -12.58 4.77
CA LYS A 124 2.96 -12.64 3.34
C LYS A 124 2.09 -11.46 2.91
N SER A 125 1.06 -11.16 3.69
CA SER A 125 0.19 -10.01 3.40
C SER A 125 0.97 -8.71 3.43
N SER A 126 1.75 -8.45 4.48
CA SER A 126 2.56 -7.25 4.60
C SER A 126 3.59 -7.12 3.48
N LEU A 127 4.19 -8.23 3.04
CA LEU A 127 5.16 -8.22 1.93
C LEU A 127 4.49 -7.82 0.61
N ILE A 128 3.26 -8.29 0.36
CA ILE A 128 2.51 -7.96 -0.86
C ILE A 128 2.18 -6.47 -0.89
N GLU A 129 1.58 -5.95 0.18
CA GLU A 129 1.21 -4.52 0.25
C GLU A 129 2.46 -3.62 0.17
N ALA A 130 3.56 -4.00 0.84
CA ALA A 130 4.82 -3.27 0.76
C ALA A 130 5.44 -3.32 -0.66
N ALA A 131 5.29 -4.44 -1.38
CA ALA A 131 5.71 -4.52 -2.78
C ALA A 131 4.86 -3.61 -3.68
N GLU A 132 3.54 -3.51 -3.44
CA GLU A 132 2.66 -2.59 -4.18
C GLU A 132 3.05 -1.13 -3.96
N ILE A 133 3.48 -0.74 -2.75
CA ILE A 133 4.09 0.57 -2.49
C ILE A 133 5.30 0.77 -3.42
N LEU A 134 6.22 -0.20 -3.48
CA LEU A 134 7.42 -0.11 -4.31
C LEU A 134 7.12 -0.01 -5.81
N VAL A 135 6.12 -0.74 -6.30
CA VAL A 135 5.66 -0.68 -7.70
C VAL A 135 5.18 0.72 -8.08
N VAL A 136 4.71 1.52 -7.12
CA VAL A 136 4.33 2.93 -7.35
C VAL A 136 5.53 3.87 -7.17
N VAL A 137 6.23 3.77 -6.04
CA VAL A 137 7.18 4.83 -5.62
C VAL A 137 8.51 4.75 -6.37
N VAL A 138 8.97 3.55 -6.74
CA VAL A 138 10.25 3.37 -7.43
C VAL A 138 10.19 3.94 -8.84
N PRO A 139 9.18 3.63 -9.69
CA PRO A 139 9.09 4.25 -11.00
C PRO A 139 8.89 5.76 -10.91
N VAL A 140 8.13 6.26 -9.93
CA VAL A 140 7.97 7.70 -9.71
C VAL A 140 9.30 8.37 -9.39
N GLY A 141 10.10 7.80 -8.49
CA GLY A 141 11.41 8.35 -8.13
C GLY A 141 12.41 8.26 -9.28
N ALA A 142 12.39 7.15 -10.02
CA ALA A 142 13.26 6.93 -11.15
C ALA A 142 12.96 7.90 -12.30
N ALA A 143 11.68 8.08 -12.66
CA ALA A 143 11.27 8.97 -13.75
C ALA A 143 11.47 10.46 -13.41
N SER A 144 11.08 10.88 -12.20
CA SER A 144 11.14 12.29 -11.80
C SER A 144 12.52 12.75 -11.32
N GLN A 145 13.44 11.82 -11.03
CA GLN A 145 14.71 12.06 -10.32
C GLN A 145 14.53 12.81 -8.97
N ALA A 146 13.30 12.91 -8.46
CA ALA A 146 12.95 13.68 -7.26
C ALA A 146 12.84 12.77 -6.03
N TRP A 147 13.87 11.96 -5.77
CA TRP A 147 13.87 10.96 -4.69
C TRP A 147 13.61 11.55 -3.30
N SER A 148 14.08 12.77 -3.03
CA SER A 148 13.79 13.46 -1.76
C SER A 148 12.28 13.67 -1.56
N GLN A 149 11.56 14.04 -2.61
CA GLN A 149 10.10 14.23 -2.58
C GLN A 149 9.36 12.90 -2.45
N VAL A 150 9.84 11.87 -3.13
CA VAL A 150 9.28 10.51 -3.04
C VAL A 150 9.46 9.97 -1.63
N ILE A 151 10.66 10.06 -1.06
CA ILE A 151 10.93 9.63 0.33
C ILE A 151 10.05 10.41 1.31
N LEU A 152 9.95 11.74 1.15
CA LEU A 152 9.05 12.57 1.97
C LEU A 152 7.60 12.09 1.85
N GLY A 153 7.13 11.78 0.63
CA GLY A 153 5.79 11.27 0.37
C GLY A 153 5.53 9.93 1.05
N VAL A 154 6.46 8.97 0.91
CA VAL A 154 6.40 7.65 1.56
C VAL A 154 6.37 7.81 3.09
N SER A 155 7.32 8.54 3.66
CA SER A 155 7.40 8.75 5.11
C SER A 155 6.15 9.44 5.65
N THR A 156 5.62 10.43 4.92
CA THR A 156 4.38 11.12 5.30
C THR A 156 3.18 10.19 5.22
N GLY A 157 3.08 9.35 4.18
CA GLY A 157 2.02 8.37 4.03
C GLY A 157 1.99 7.37 5.19
N ILE A 158 3.15 6.79 5.52
CA ILE A 158 3.30 5.87 6.67
C ILE A 158 2.93 6.57 7.98
N ALA A 159 3.45 7.78 8.22
CA ALA A 159 3.21 8.52 9.45
C ALA A 159 1.73 8.89 9.62
N VAL A 160 1.11 9.47 8.59
CA VAL A 160 -0.30 9.90 8.62
C VAL A 160 -1.22 8.70 8.83
N VAL A 161 -1.01 7.60 8.13
CA VAL A 161 -1.86 6.41 8.28
C VAL A 161 -1.64 5.73 9.63
N SER A 162 -0.41 5.66 10.14
CA SER A 162 -0.14 5.16 11.50
C SER A 162 -0.84 6.00 12.56
N LEU A 163 -0.72 7.33 12.47
CA LEU A 163 -1.38 8.26 13.40
C LEU A 163 -2.90 8.14 13.29
N ALA A 164 -3.44 8.07 12.08
CA ALA A 164 -4.87 7.87 11.86
C ALA A 164 -5.36 6.56 12.49
N ALA A 165 -4.58 5.47 12.38
CA ALA A 165 -4.92 4.19 12.99
C ALA A 165 -4.93 4.25 14.53
N LEU A 166 -3.99 4.96 15.13
CA LEU A 166 -3.92 5.17 16.58
C LEU A 166 -5.07 6.04 17.09
N VAL A 167 -5.36 7.16 16.42
CA VAL A 167 -6.43 8.09 16.82
C VAL A 167 -7.81 7.49 16.57
N LEU A 168 -7.99 6.74 15.47
CA LEU A 168 -9.26 6.17 15.05
C LEU A 168 -9.40 4.70 15.46
N HIS A 169 -8.69 4.24 16.49
CA HIS A 169 -8.57 2.82 16.90
C HIS A 169 -9.90 2.09 17.20
N GLY A 170 -11.05 2.79 17.24
CA GLY A 170 -12.41 2.20 17.27
C GLY A 170 -13.32 2.57 16.09
N GLN A 171 -12.90 3.51 15.24
CA GLN A 171 -13.65 3.99 14.07
C GLN A 171 -13.09 3.48 12.74
N LEU A 172 -12.00 2.72 12.74
CA LEU A 172 -11.45 2.11 11.53
C LEU A 172 -12.56 1.46 10.69
N ARG A 173 -13.50 0.72 11.31
CA ARG A 173 -14.63 0.06 10.61
C ARG A 173 -15.54 1.02 9.83
N LYS A 174 -15.53 2.31 10.17
CA LYS A 174 -16.31 3.37 9.54
C LYS A 174 -15.55 4.05 8.40
N ILE A 175 -14.24 3.82 8.27
CA ILE A 175 -13.44 4.42 7.20
C ILE A 175 -13.87 3.80 5.86
N PRO A 176 -14.29 4.62 4.87
CA PRO A 176 -14.74 4.11 3.59
C PRO A 176 -13.55 3.72 2.72
N GLU A 177 -12.90 2.60 3.03
CA GLU A 177 -11.73 2.07 2.29
C GLU A 177 -11.95 2.09 0.78
N VAL A 178 -13.12 1.63 0.33
CA VAL A 178 -13.45 1.57 -1.10
C VAL A 178 -13.42 2.96 -1.74
N LYS A 179 -13.83 4.02 -1.01
CA LYS A 179 -13.76 5.40 -1.50
C LYS A 179 -12.33 5.94 -1.48
N LEU A 180 -11.53 5.58 -0.48
CA LEU A 180 -10.11 5.96 -0.42
C LEU A 180 -9.32 5.35 -1.58
N LYS A 181 -9.49 4.04 -1.82
CA LYS A 181 -8.84 3.34 -2.93
C LYS A 181 -9.35 3.81 -4.30
N LEU A 182 -10.62 4.21 -4.40
CA LEU A 182 -11.13 4.89 -5.60
C LEU A 182 -10.44 6.23 -5.83
N ALA A 183 -10.37 7.09 -4.81
CA ALA A 183 -9.76 8.41 -4.92
C ALA A 183 -8.27 8.30 -5.30
N ALA A 184 -7.53 7.41 -4.64
CA ALA A 184 -6.14 7.14 -4.97
C ALA A 184 -5.99 6.54 -6.38
N GLY A 185 -6.87 5.61 -6.77
CA GLY A 185 -6.88 5.05 -8.11
C GLY A 185 -7.08 6.10 -9.20
N LEU A 186 -8.00 7.04 -8.99
CA LEU A 186 -8.22 8.17 -9.88
C LEU A 186 -7.02 9.11 -9.93
N LEU A 187 -6.41 9.43 -8.78
CA LEU A 187 -5.21 10.27 -8.70
C LEU A 187 -4.02 9.63 -9.41
N LEU A 188 -3.74 8.35 -9.16
CA LEU A 188 -2.67 7.60 -9.83
C LEU A 188 -2.91 7.48 -11.33
N GLY A 189 -4.15 7.20 -11.74
CA GLY A 189 -4.52 7.15 -13.15
C GLY A 189 -4.30 8.50 -13.85
N ALA A 190 -4.75 9.60 -13.23
CA ALA A 190 -4.55 10.94 -13.76
C ALA A 190 -3.07 11.32 -13.86
N LEU A 191 -2.27 10.98 -12.84
CA LEU A 191 -0.83 11.21 -12.85
C LEU A 191 -0.13 10.39 -13.94
N GLY A 192 -0.46 9.10 -14.06
CA GLY A 192 0.06 8.24 -15.11
C GLY A 192 -0.25 8.76 -16.51
N VAL A 193 -1.49 9.17 -16.76
CA VAL A 193 -1.88 9.79 -18.03
C VAL A 193 -1.13 11.10 -18.26
N SER A 194 -0.96 11.95 -17.24
CA SER A 194 -0.22 13.21 -17.41
C SER A 194 1.22 12.99 -17.88
N TRP A 195 1.90 11.98 -17.34
CA TRP A 195 3.27 11.64 -17.76
C TRP A 195 3.32 11.00 -19.15
N LEU A 196 2.30 10.24 -19.56
CA LEU A 196 2.19 9.76 -20.94
C LEU A 196 2.07 10.92 -21.93
N VAL A 197 1.33 11.98 -21.59
CA VAL A 197 1.21 13.17 -22.43
C VAL A 197 2.53 13.95 -22.49
N GLU A 198 3.27 14.06 -21.39
CA GLU A 198 4.58 14.74 -21.33
C GLU A 198 5.67 14.03 -22.16
N LEU A 199 5.51 12.74 -22.45
CA LEU A 199 6.44 11.95 -23.26
C LEU A 199 6.26 12.11 -24.78
N VAL A 200 5.17 12.73 -25.23
CA VAL A 200 4.82 12.95 -26.64
C VAL A 200 5.12 14.38 -27.05
#